data_AF-A0A522X0V6-F1
#
_entry.id   AF-A0A522X0V6-F1
#
_cell.length_a   1.000
_cell.length_b   1.000
_cell.length_c   1.000
_cell.angle_alpha   90.00
_cell.angle_beta   90.00
_cell.angle_gamma   90.00
#
_symmetry.space_group_name_H-M   'P 1'
#
loop_
_entity.id
_entity.type
_entity.pdbx_description
1 polymer ?
#
loop_
_entity_poly.entity_id
_entity_poly.type
_entity_poly.pdbx_seq_one_letter_code
_entity_poly.pdbx_strand_id
1 'polypeptide(L)'
;MATSVLSTLNFENSARIINLPNGINPQEPATVAQLDSAIEGLAWKTNSRVSTQGNIDLATPGAAIDGITLVSGDRVLVRAQTVGAANGIYIWNGAAIAMTRSLDCSTAAELKQAITTIEEGTNGGTSYRQTVVGATLETTDLIWTTFGTGVGAASETSPGVAELATQAETDAGADDSRVVTPLKLASSVFASRKHNAIIGDGAATSYTVTHNFNTRDVEVEVYRNSGNYDTVLVNVQRTSVNAITLLFDVAPTSNAFRVMIKA
;
A
#
# COMPACT_ATOMS: atom_id res chain seq x y z
N MET A 1 23.89 -48.09 26.99
CA MET A 1 25.33 -47.92 27.28
C MET A 1 25.92 -47.12 26.13
N ALA A 2 26.56 -45.99 26.44
CA ALA A 2 27.31 -45.22 25.45
C ALA A 2 28.78 -45.66 25.50
N THR A 3 29.44 -45.77 24.36
CA THR A 3 30.88 -46.04 24.28
C THR A 3 31.62 -44.70 24.33
N SER A 4 32.51 -44.53 25.30
CA SER A 4 33.41 -43.38 25.34
C SER A 4 34.50 -43.51 24.28
N VAL A 5 34.59 -42.52 23.39
CA VAL A 5 35.66 -42.42 22.40
C VAL A 5 36.58 -41.28 22.81
N LEU A 6 37.79 -41.61 23.27
CA LEU A 6 38.79 -40.66 23.78
C LEU A 6 39.90 -40.38 22.75
N SER A 7 39.65 -40.66 21.48
CA SER A 7 40.57 -40.47 20.36
C SER A 7 39.83 -40.01 19.10
N THR A 8 40.54 -39.40 18.16
CA THR A 8 39.94 -38.96 16.88
C THR A 8 39.55 -40.16 16.01
N LEU A 9 38.36 -40.11 15.42
CA LEU A 9 37.92 -41.06 14.39
C LEU A 9 38.28 -40.51 13.00
N ASN A 10 39.10 -41.23 12.24
CA ASN A 10 39.37 -40.96 10.82
C ASN A 10 38.65 -42.01 9.97
N PHE A 11 37.81 -41.56 9.04
CA PHE A 11 36.97 -42.42 8.18
C PHE A 11 37.55 -42.62 6.77
N GLU A 12 38.71 -42.05 6.48
CA GLU A 12 39.32 -42.03 5.14
C GLU A 12 38.28 -41.60 4.08
N ASN A 13 38.37 -42.10 2.84
CA ASN A 13 37.46 -41.74 1.74
C ASN A 13 36.31 -42.73 1.49
N SER A 14 36.14 -43.77 2.33
CA SER A 14 35.20 -44.86 2.05
C SER A 14 34.25 -45.18 3.20
N ALA A 15 34.62 -44.92 4.45
CA ALA A 15 33.77 -45.26 5.60
C ALA A 15 32.70 -44.18 5.83
N ARG A 16 31.48 -44.62 6.18
CA ARG A 16 30.30 -43.75 6.39
C ARG A 16 29.60 -44.11 7.69
N ILE A 17 29.00 -43.12 8.35
CA ILE A 17 28.07 -43.34 9.46
C ILE A 17 26.68 -43.61 8.87
N ILE A 18 26.13 -44.81 9.10
CA ILE A 18 24.80 -45.21 8.65
C ILE A 18 23.81 -45.23 9.82
N ASN A 19 22.53 -45.01 9.54
CA ASN A 19 21.44 -45.00 10.54
C ASN A 19 21.63 -43.97 11.68
N LEU A 20 22.30 -42.84 11.43
CA LEU A 20 22.38 -41.73 12.38
C LEU A 20 21.00 -41.07 12.52
N PRO A 21 20.38 -41.05 13.72
CA PRO A 21 19.15 -40.31 13.95
C PRO A 21 19.36 -38.80 13.88
N ASN A 22 18.28 -38.05 13.69
CA ASN A 22 18.34 -36.58 13.76
C ASN A 22 18.80 -36.12 15.15
N GLY A 23 19.76 -35.19 15.19
CA GLY A 23 20.23 -34.57 16.43
C GLY A 23 19.14 -33.73 17.08
N ILE A 24 19.00 -33.87 18.41
CA ILE A 24 18.01 -33.20 19.26
C ILE A 24 18.71 -32.15 20.14
N ASN A 25 19.92 -32.43 20.63
CA ASN A 25 20.68 -31.52 21.49
C ASN A 25 21.71 -30.68 20.69
N PRO A 26 22.08 -29.47 21.15
CA PRO A 26 23.01 -28.59 20.41
C PRO A 26 24.41 -29.15 20.16
N GLN A 27 24.83 -30.18 20.90
CA GLN A 27 26.14 -30.83 20.77
C GLN A 27 26.09 -32.14 19.96
N GLU A 28 24.91 -32.54 19.46
CA GLU A 28 24.75 -33.73 18.63
C GLU A 28 25.07 -33.43 17.16
N PRO A 29 25.62 -34.40 16.39
CA PRO A 29 25.87 -34.22 14.97
C PRO A 29 24.55 -34.13 14.19
N ALA A 30 24.44 -33.13 13.32
CA ALA A 30 23.30 -33.00 12.40
C ALA A 30 23.40 -34.05 11.28
N THR A 31 22.27 -34.66 10.92
CA THR A 31 22.20 -35.49 9.70
C THR A 31 22.30 -34.60 8.46
N VAL A 32 22.73 -35.16 7.32
CA VAL A 32 22.70 -34.44 6.03
C VAL A 32 21.28 -33.93 5.74
N ALA A 33 20.23 -34.66 6.14
CA ALA A 33 18.85 -34.19 6.02
C ALA A 33 18.54 -32.95 6.89
N GLN A 34 19.05 -32.88 8.13
CA GLN A 34 18.95 -31.68 8.97
C GLN A 34 19.77 -30.53 8.42
N LEU A 35 20.94 -30.81 7.85
CA LEU A 35 21.79 -29.82 7.21
C LEU A 35 21.15 -29.27 5.94
N ASP A 36 20.63 -30.11 5.05
CA ASP A 36 19.91 -29.69 3.84
C ASP A 36 18.67 -28.88 4.22
N SER A 37 17.92 -29.30 5.25
CA SER A 37 16.77 -28.54 5.77
C SER A 37 17.16 -27.20 6.40
N ALA A 38 18.38 -27.09 6.94
CA ALA A 38 18.90 -25.86 7.53
C ALA A 38 19.58 -24.94 6.48
N ILE A 39 20.15 -25.52 5.42
CA ILE A 39 20.78 -24.85 4.28
C ILE A 39 19.73 -24.43 3.24
N GLU A 40 18.48 -24.94 3.33
CA GLU A 40 17.33 -24.65 2.46
C GLU A 40 17.26 -23.18 2.03
N GLY A 41 17.82 -22.93 0.84
CA GLY A 41 17.69 -21.69 0.11
C GLY A 41 16.27 -21.47 -0.37
N LEU A 42 16.06 -20.31 -0.99
CA LEU A 42 14.79 -19.94 -1.59
C LEU A 42 14.50 -20.85 -2.79
N ALA A 43 13.44 -21.67 -2.72
CA ALA A 43 13.04 -22.54 -3.82
C ALA A 43 12.11 -21.77 -4.78
N TRP A 44 12.71 -20.93 -5.61
CA TRP A 44 11.99 -20.19 -6.65
C TRP A 44 11.32 -21.13 -7.64
N LYS A 45 10.02 -20.94 -7.80
CA LYS A 45 9.16 -21.58 -8.80
C LYS A 45 8.96 -20.61 -9.95
N THR A 46 8.46 -21.13 -11.07
CA THR A 46 7.99 -20.22 -12.13
C THR A 46 6.87 -19.34 -11.57
N ASN A 47 6.86 -18.08 -12.01
CA ASN A 47 5.86 -17.09 -11.63
C ASN A 47 4.44 -17.61 -11.85
N SER A 48 3.52 -17.14 -11.02
CA SER A 48 2.09 -17.35 -11.22
C SER A 48 1.53 -16.09 -11.86
N ARG A 49 0.69 -16.24 -12.88
CA ARG A 49 0.08 -15.10 -13.54
C ARG A 49 -0.81 -14.31 -12.57
N VAL A 50 -1.57 -15.01 -11.74
CA VAL A 50 -2.49 -14.41 -10.76
C VAL A 50 -2.55 -15.23 -9.46
N SER A 51 -3.02 -14.62 -8.37
CA SER A 51 -3.31 -15.31 -7.11
C SER A 51 -4.78 -15.19 -6.71
N THR A 52 -5.31 -16.21 -6.03
CA THR A 52 -6.70 -16.18 -5.52
C THR A 52 -6.86 -15.25 -4.32
N GLN A 53 -7.92 -14.45 -4.29
CA GLN A 53 -8.28 -13.59 -3.14
C GLN A 53 -9.23 -14.25 -2.14
N GLY A 54 -9.83 -15.38 -2.52
CA GLY A 54 -10.77 -16.15 -1.70
C GLY A 54 -10.91 -17.57 -2.22
N ASN A 55 -11.84 -18.32 -1.62
CA ASN A 55 -12.13 -19.69 -1.99
C ASN A 55 -12.64 -19.78 -3.44
N ILE A 56 -12.13 -20.75 -4.21
CA ILE A 56 -12.58 -21.04 -5.58
C ILE A 56 -12.86 -22.52 -5.75
N ASP A 57 -13.69 -22.89 -6.72
CA ASP A 57 -13.84 -24.29 -7.12
C ASP A 57 -12.69 -24.69 -8.06
N LEU A 58 -11.83 -25.60 -7.62
CA LEU A 58 -10.69 -26.07 -8.43
C LEU A 58 -11.12 -26.98 -9.60
N ALA A 59 -12.32 -27.56 -9.55
CA ALA A 59 -12.86 -28.36 -10.64
C ALA A 59 -13.47 -27.49 -11.75
N THR A 60 -14.01 -26.33 -11.38
CA THR A 60 -14.60 -25.36 -12.31
C THR A 60 -14.20 -23.92 -11.91
N PRO A 61 -12.96 -23.49 -12.18
CA PRO A 61 -12.40 -22.24 -11.67
C PRO A 61 -12.98 -20.96 -12.31
N GLY A 62 -13.77 -21.09 -13.37
CA GLY A 62 -14.28 -19.95 -14.14
C GLY A 62 -13.25 -19.37 -15.11
N ALA A 63 -13.71 -18.45 -15.97
CA ALA A 63 -12.90 -17.85 -17.04
C ALA A 63 -11.89 -16.80 -16.55
N ALA A 64 -12.10 -16.28 -15.33
CA ALA A 64 -11.24 -15.27 -14.75
C ALA A 64 -11.04 -15.51 -13.25
N ILE A 65 -9.84 -15.18 -12.77
CA ILE A 65 -9.49 -15.17 -11.35
C ILE A 65 -8.98 -13.76 -11.03
N ASP A 66 -9.52 -13.14 -9.98
CA ASP A 66 -9.16 -11.77 -9.57
C ASP A 66 -9.28 -10.73 -10.72
N GLY A 67 -10.31 -10.89 -11.56
CA GLY A 67 -10.55 -10.03 -12.72
C GLY A 67 -9.65 -10.31 -13.94
N ILE A 68 -8.66 -11.19 -13.83
CA ILE A 68 -7.76 -11.57 -14.92
C ILE A 68 -8.35 -12.74 -15.72
N THR A 69 -8.59 -12.54 -17.01
CA THR A 69 -9.05 -13.61 -17.92
C THR A 69 -7.92 -14.58 -18.22
N LEU A 70 -8.13 -15.86 -17.93
CA LEU A 70 -7.13 -16.91 -18.04
C LEU A 70 -7.20 -17.66 -19.37
N VAL A 71 -6.03 -18.12 -19.79
CA VAL A 71 -5.84 -19.01 -20.94
C VAL A 71 -5.30 -20.35 -20.44
N SER A 72 -5.62 -21.43 -21.14
CA SER A 72 -5.12 -22.76 -20.78
C SER A 72 -3.60 -22.76 -20.69
N GLY A 73 -3.06 -23.27 -19.58
CA GLY A 73 -1.63 -23.24 -19.27
C GLY A 73 -1.22 -22.15 -18.28
N ASP A 74 -2.07 -21.16 -18.02
CA ASP A 74 -1.76 -20.09 -17.07
C ASP A 74 -1.57 -20.64 -15.66
N ARG A 75 -0.55 -20.11 -14.98
CA ARG A 75 -0.20 -20.49 -13.62
C ARG A 75 -0.97 -19.63 -12.62
N VAL A 76 -1.51 -20.26 -11.59
CA VAL A 76 -2.31 -19.60 -10.56
C VAL A 76 -1.79 -20.02 -9.19
N LEU A 77 -1.48 -19.05 -8.33
CA LEU A 77 -1.28 -19.31 -6.92
C LEU A 77 -2.63 -19.39 -6.22
N VAL A 78 -3.04 -20.60 -5.84
CA VAL A 78 -4.21 -20.85 -5.02
C VAL A 78 -3.79 -20.79 -3.55
N ARG A 79 -4.18 -19.73 -2.85
CA ARG A 79 -3.71 -19.45 -1.47
C ARG A 79 -4.82 -19.25 -0.43
N ALA A 80 -6.09 -19.30 -0.86
CA ALA A 80 -7.23 -18.91 -0.04
C ALA A 80 -8.38 -19.93 -0.05
N GLN A 81 -8.08 -21.22 -0.22
CA GLN A 81 -9.07 -22.30 -0.09
C GLN A 81 -9.58 -22.43 1.35
N THR A 82 -10.85 -22.83 1.51
CA THR A 82 -11.43 -23.18 2.82
C THR A 82 -10.73 -24.41 3.41
N VAL A 83 -10.35 -25.36 2.56
CA VAL A 83 -9.50 -26.50 2.94
C VAL A 83 -8.06 -26.15 2.58
N GLY A 84 -7.26 -25.76 3.59
CA GLY A 84 -5.91 -25.23 3.38
C GLY A 84 -4.97 -26.22 2.67
N ALA A 85 -5.20 -27.53 2.82
CA ALA A 85 -4.41 -28.56 2.13
C ALA A 85 -4.49 -28.47 0.60
N ALA A 86 -5.58 -27.90 0.05
CA ALA A 86 -5.76 -27.69 -1.37
C ALA A 86 -5.02 -26.46 -1.91
N ASN A 87 -4.41 -25.62 -1.06
CA ASN A 87 -3.59 -24.50 -1.52
C ASN A 87 -2.32 -24.98 -2.26
N GLY A 88 -1.78 -24.17 -3.15
CA GLY A 88 -0.61 -24.51 -3.97
C GLY A 88 -0.57 -23.74 -5.28
N ILE A 89 0.39 -24.09 -6.13
CA ILE A 89 0.48 -23.53 -7.49
C ILE A 89 -0.19 -24.50 -8.45
N TYR A 90 -1.08 -23.98 -9.29
CA TYR A 90 -1.88 -24.76 -10.23
C TYR A 90 -1.73 -24.24 -11.66
N ILE A 91 -1.96 -25.12 -12.62
CA ILE A 91 -2.17 -24.82 -14.03
C ILE A 91 -3.67 -24.75 -14.28
N TRP A 92 -4.13 -23.63 -14.80
CA TRP A 92 -5.50 -23.44 -15.25
C TRP A 92 -5.68 -24.11 -16.62
N ASN A 93 -6.65 -25.02 -16.74
CA ASN A 93 -6.86 -25.83 -17.95
C ASN A 93 -8.10 -25.43 -18.77
N GLY A 94 -8.97 -24.60 -18.21
CA GLY A 94 -10.26 -24.24 -18.80
C GLY A 94 -11.26 -23.78 -17.73
N ALA A 95 -12.24 -22.98 -18.11
CA ALA A 95 -13.19 -22.38 -17.15
C ALA A 95 -14.05 -23.43 -16.43
N ALA A 96 -14.33 -24.55 -17.09
CA ALA A 96 -15.10 -25.68 -16.57
C ALA A 96 -14.26 -26.97 -16.55
N ILE A 97 -12.94 -26.85 -16.46
CA ILE A 97 -12.00 -27.98 -16.42
C ILE A 97 -11.19 -27.87 -15.14
N ALA A 98 -11.03 -29.02 -14.46
CA ALA A 98 -10.27 -29.06 -13.22
C ALA A 98 -8.84 -28.55 -13.42
N MET A 99 -8.39 -27.70 -12.51
CA MET A 99 -7.02 -27.23 -12.46
C MET A 99 -6.09 -28.38 -12.05
N THR A 100 -4.90 -28.40 -12.63
CA THR A 100 -3.88 -29.41 -12.28
C THR A 100 -2.83 -28.76 -11.40
N ARG A 101 -2.37 -29.40 -10.32
CA ARG A 101 -1.19 -28.88 -9.59
C ARG A 101 -0.02 -28.74 -10.54
N SER A 102 0.72 -27.65 -10.38
CA SER A 102 1.92 -27.41 -11.17
C SER A 102 2.97 -28.47 -10.86
N LEU A 103 3.65 -28.96 -11.90
CA LEU A 103 4.64 -30.04 -11.78
C LEU A 103 5.80 -29.66 -10.84
N ASP A 104 6.23 -28.40 -10.85
CA ASP A 104 7.29 -27.88 -9.97
C ASP A 104 6.86 -27.64 -8.51
N CYS A 105 5.61 -27.95 -8.17
CA CYS A 105 4.99 -27.77 -6.86
C CYS A 105 3.94 -28.88 -6.59
N SER A 106 4.24 -30.12 -6.98
CA SER A 106 3.32 -31.26 -6.95
C SER A 106 3.73 -32.37 -5.97
N THR A 107 4.81 -32.17 -5.23
CA THR A 107 5.28 -33.10 -4.19
C THR A 107 5.57 -32.38 -2.88
N ALA A 108 5.58 -33.14 -1.78
CA ALA A 108 5.92 -32.61 -0.46
C ALA A 108 7.33 -31.98 -0.41
N ALA A 109 8.28 -32.53 -1.19
CA ALA A 109 9.63 -31.97 -1.29
C ALA A 109 9.66 -30.64 -2.04
N GLU A 110 8.85 -30.50 -3.09
CA GLU A 110 8.80 -29.28 -3.91
C GLU A 110 8.07 -28.12 -3.23
N LEU A 111 7.17 -28.40 -2.30
CA LEU A 111 6.48 -27.38 -1.51
C LEU A 111 7.39 -26.66 -0.51
N LYS A 112 8.48 -27.31 -0.10
CA LYS A 112 9.40 -26.76 0.91
C LYS A 112 9.98 -25.44 0.42
N GLN A 113 9.69 -24.36 1.16
CA GLN A 113 10.17 -23.01 0.88
C GLN A 113 9.88 -22.53 -0.54
N ALA A 114 8.83 -23.07 -1.17
CA ALA A 114 8.44 -22.70 -2.51
C ALA A 114 8.08 -21.21 -2.56
N ILE A 115 8.65 -20.50 -3.53
CA ILE A 115 8.38 -19.08 -3.75
C ILE A 115 7.88 -18.87 -5.16
N THR A 116 6.84 -18.08 -5.32
CA THR A 116 6.34 -17.65 -6.63
C THR A 116 5.99 -16.16 -6.59
N THR A 117 6.34 -15.44 -7.64
CA THR A 117 5.92 -14.05 -7.86
C THR A 117 4.63 -14.02 -8.64
N ILE A 118 3.75 -13.08 -8.29
CA ILE A 118 2.49 -12.84 -9.01
C ILE A 118 2.70 -11.76 -10.07
N GLU A 119 2.24 -12.00 -11.30
CA GLU A 119 2.48 -11.07 -12.43
C GLU A 119 1.36 -10.03 -12.60
N GLU A 120 0.10 -10.42 -12.36
CA GLU A 120 -1.10 -9.61 -12.62
C GLU A 120 -2.12 -9.70 -11.46
N GLY A 121 -3.12 -8.82 -11.50
CA GLY A 121 -4.19 -8.74 -10.49
C GLY A 121 -3.83 -7.90 -9.27
N THR A 122 -4.64 -8.01 -8.23
CA THR A 122 -4.52 -7.29 -6.95
C THR A 122 -3.16 -7.46 -6.29
N ASN A 123 -2.52 -8.63 -6.49
CA ASN A 123 -1.23 -8.96 -5.91
C ASN A 123 -0.07 -8.93 -6.92
N GLY A 124 -0.24 -8.34 -8.11
CA GLY A 124 0.83 -8.18 -9.09
C GLY A 124 2.11 -7.57 -8.47
N GLY A 125 3.26 -8.16 -8.78
CA GLY A 125 4.57 -7.82 -8.21
C GLY A 125 4.86 -8.39 -6.82
N THR A 126 3.88 -8.99 -6.13
CA THR A 126 4.08 -9.59 -4.80
C THR A 126 4.64 -11.01 -4.93
N SER A 127 5.67 -11.33 -4.14
CA SER A 127 6.13 -12.73 -4.01
C SER A 127 5.51 -13.38 -2.78
N TYR A 128 5.15 -14.65 -2.89
CA TYR A 128 4.64 -15.47 -1.79
C TYR A 128 5.56 -16.66 -1.53
N ARG A 129 5.75 -17.00 -0.26
CA ARG A 129 6.48 -18.16 0.23
C ARG A 129 5.55 -19.11 0.94
N GLN A 130 5.63 -20.39 0.62
CA GLN A 130 5.04 -21.45 1.43
C GLN A 130 5.83 -21.58 2.74
N THR A 131 5.16 -21.52 3.89
CA THR A 131 5.82 -21.44 5.21
C THR A 131 5.67 -22.68 6.10
N VAL A 132 4.79 -23.62 5.73
CA VAL A 132 4.54 -24.81 6.56
C VAL A 132 5.65 -25.83 6.36
N VAL A 133 6.42 -26.06 7.42
CA VAL A 133 7.52 -27.01 7.46
C VAL A 133 6.99 -28.44 7.55
N GLY A 134 7.56 -29.38 6.78
CA GLY A 134 7.20 -30.79 6.84
C GLY A 134 5.80 -31.13 6.33
N ALA A 135 5.22 -30.28 5.48
CA ALA A 135 3.88 -30.47 4.96
C ALA A 135 3.76 -31.76 4.12
N THR A 136 2.69 -32.52 4.35
CA THR A 136 2.26 -33.61 3.48
C THR A 136 1.18 -33.11 2.54
N LEU A 137 1.38 -33.30 1.24
CA LEU A 137 0.44 -32.86 0.20
C LEU A 137 -0.96 -33.44 0.43
N GLU A 138 -2.00 -32.66 0.14
CA GLU A 138 -3.42 -33.03 0.32
C GLU A 138 -3.85 -33.37 1.75
N THR A 139 -2.96 -33.22 2.74
CA THR A 139 -3.26 -33.54 4.14
C THR A 139 -2.98 -32.35 5.06
N THR A 140 -1.79 -31.76 4.96
CA THR A 140 -1.40 -30.62 5.78
C THR A 140 -1.91 -29.34 5.15
N ASP A 141 -2.50 -28.44 5.95
CA ASP A 141 -2.86 -27.13 5.47
C ASP A 141 -1.64 -26.34 5.00
N LEU A 142 -1.68 -25.85 3.76
CA LEU A 142 -0.58 -25.11 3.17
C LEU A 142 -0.84 -23.60 3.30
N ILE A 143 0.10 -22.91 3.93
CA ILE A 143 0.06 -21.46 4.16
C ILE A 143 1.09 -20.80 3.24
N TRP A 144 0.62 -19.82 2.46
CA TRP A 144 1.45 -18.96 1.61
C TRP A 144 1.44 -17.53 2.16
N THR A 145 2.57 -17.07 2.67
CA THR A 145 2.73 -15.71 3.20
C THR A 145 3.52 -14.85 2.23
N THR A 146 3.38 -13.53 2.30
CA THR A 146 4.21 -12.63 1.49
C THR A 146 5.70 -12.80 1.82
N PHE A 147 6.55 -12.66 0.80
CA PHE A 147 7.99 -12.86 0.87
C PHE A 147 8.70 -11.75 0.08
N GLY A 148 9.74 -11.13 0.65
CA GLY A 148 10.66 -10.28 -0.12
C GLY A 148 10.15 -8.93 -0.69
N THR A 149 9.12 -8.31 -0.08
CA THR A 149 8.46 -7.00 -0.41
C THR A 149 7.57 -7.00 -1.67
N GLY A 150 6.50 -6.19 -1.79
CA GLY A 150 6.03 -5.06 -1.00
C GLY A 150 4.52 -5.05 -0.75
N VAL A 151 4.12 -4.34 0.30
CA VAL A 151 2.73 -4.05 0.63
C VAL A 151 2.08 -3.34 -0.58
N GLY A 152 0.93 -3.83 -1.06
CA GLY A 152 0.21 -3.27 -2.20
C GLY A 152 -0.26 -1.82 -1.96
N ALA A 153 -0.82 -1.18 -2.99
CA ALA A 153 -1.37 0.17 -2.84
C ALA A 153 -2.45 0.19 -1.74
N ALA A 154 -2.47 1.26 -0.94
CA ALA A 154 -3.52 1.44 0.06
C ALA A 154 -4.88 1.69 -0.61
N SER A 155 -5.95 1.22 0.04
CA SER A 155 -7.33 1.58 -0.28
C SER A 155 -8.12 1.86 0.99
N GLU A 156 -9.32 2.40 0.87
CA GLU A 156 -10.20 2.63 2.03
C GLU A 156 -10.49 1.34 2.82
N THR A 157 -10.46 0.18 2.16
CA THR A 157 -10.79 -1.13 2.75
C THR A 157 -9.56 -1.96 3.08
N SER A 158 -8.34 -1.51 2.75
CA SER A 158 -7.14 -2.33 2.90
C SER A 158 -5.89 -1.50 3.18
N PRO A 159 -5.11 -1.85 4.22
CA PRO A 159 -3.86 -1.16 4.51
C PRO A 159 -2.86 -1.39 3.37
N GLY A 160 -2.09 -0.35 3.04
CA GLY A 160 -1.17 -0.39 1.91
C GLY A 160 -0.08 0.67 1.96
N VAL A 161 0.65 0.83 0.86
CA VAL A 161 1.53 1.98 0.59
C VAL A 161 0.76 3.02 -0.22
N ALA A 162 0.86 4.28 0.17
CA ALA A 162 0.27 5.40 -0.57
C ALA A 162 1.35 6.44 -0.89
N GLU A 163 1.27 7.04 -2.08
CA GLU A 163 2.16 8.13 -2.49
C GLU A 163 1.74 9.44 -1.80
N LEU A 164 2.69 10.36 -1.56
CA LEU A 164 2.38 11.69 -1.06
C LEU A 164 1.94 12.60 -2.22
N ALA A 165 0.83 13.32 -2.04
CA ALA A 165 0.32 14.23 -3.04
C ALA A 165 1.27 15.42 -3.29
N THR A 166 1.38 15.84 -4.54
CA THR A 166 1.97 17.12 -4.91
C THR A 166 1.05 18.28 -4.53
N GLN A 167 1.57 19.52 -4.60
CA GLN A 167 0.73 20.70 -4.33
C GLN A 167 -0.37 20.84 -5.39
N ALA A 168 -0.03 20.62 -6.66
CA ALA A 168 -0.99 20.71 -7.77
C ALA A 168 -2.11 19.68 -7.65
N GLU A 169 -1.79 18.45 -7.24
CA GLU A 169 -2.80 17.40 -7.00
C GLU A 169 -3.68 17.75 -5.79
N THR A 170 -3.08 18.25 -4.70
CA THR A 170 -3.82 18.68 -3.51
C THR A 170 -4.81 19.81 -3.84
N ASP A 171 -4.38 20.79 -4.65
CA ASP A 171 -5.23 21.91 -5.06
C ASP A 171 -6.25 21.56 -6.15
N ALA A 172 -5.99 20.52 -6.95
CA ALA A 172 -6.97 19.98 -7.90
C ALA A 172 -8.11 19.22 -7.21
N GLY A 173 -7.83 18.57 -6.08
CA GLY A 173 -8.85 17.94 -5.22
C GLY A 173 -9.59 16.75 -5.86
N ALA A 174 -8.98 16.06 -6.82
CA ALA A 174 -9.58 14.93 -7.55
C ALA A 174 -9.00 13.56 -7.18
N ASP A 175 -7.87 13.53 -6.46
CA ASP A 175 -7.11 12.32 -6.16
C ASP A 175 -7.48 11.74 -4.80
N ASP A 176 -7.82 10.45 -4.78
CA ASP A 176 -8.20 9.69 -3.58
C ASP A 176 -7.20 8.55 -3.26
N SER A 177 -6.08 8.48 -4.00
CA SER A 177 -5.04 7.46 -3.86
C SER A 177 -3.78 7.94 -3.13
N ARG A 178 -3.70 9.25 -2.83
CA ARG A 178 -2.51 9.92 -2.28
C ARG A 178 -2.78 10.60 -0.95
N VAL A 179 -1.72 10.72 -0.14
CA VAL A 179 -1.79 11.31 1.20
C VAL A 179 -1.34 12.77 1.19
N VAL A 180 -2.16 13.65 1.76
CA VAL A 180 -1.85 15.07 1.98
C VAL A 180 -0.94 15.22 3.21
N THR A 181 0.14 16.00 3.08
CA THR A 181 1.02 16.34 4.22
C THR A 181 0.65 17.70 4.82
N PRO A 182 1.10 18.03 6.06
CA PRO A 182 0.84 19.32 6.66
C PRO A 182 1.29 20.52 5.82
N LEU A 183 2.39 20.40 5.05
CA LEU A 183 2.84 21.46 4.14
C LEU A 183 1.86 21.65 2.97
N LYS A 184 1.36 20.54 2.41
CA LYS A 184 0.37 20.58 1.33
C LYS A 184 -0.95 21.15 1.80
N LEU A 185 -1.39 20.74 2.98
CA LEU A 185 -2.56 21.32 3.63
C LEU A 185 -2.34 22.83 3.86
N ALA A 186 -1.29 23.24 4.58
CA ALA A 186 -1.06 24.65 4.90
C ALA A 186 -0.96 25.58 3.67
N SER A 187 -0.43 25.05 2.56
CA SER A 187 -0.28 25.79 1.30
C SER A 187 -1.51 25.69 0.40
N SER A 188 -2.46 24.80 0.72
CA SER A 188 -3.62 24.58 -0.13
C SER A 188 -4.58 25.76 -0.11
N VAL A 189 -5.14 26.05 -1.27
CA VAL A 189 -6.22 27.04 -1.44
C VAL A 189 -7.46 26.73 -0.60
N PHE A 190 -7.61 25.48 -0.15
CA PHE A 190 -8.72 25.03 0.69
C PHE A 190 -8.46 25.19 2.20
N ALA A 191 -7.21 25.23 2.66
CA ALA A 191 -6.91 25.22 4.10
C ALA A 191 -6.96 26.59 4.77
N SER A 192 -6.72 27.67 4.01
CA SER A 192 -6.89 29.03 4.50
C SER A 192 -7.53 29.91 3.44
N ARG A 193 -8.86 29.86 3.33
CA ARG A 193 -9.62 30.88 2.59
C ARG A 193 -9.65 32.18 3.39
N LYS A 194 -8.48 32.79 3.62
CA LYS A 194 -8.31 34.08 4.31
C LYS A 194 -7.44 34.99 3.46
N HIS A 195 -7.98 36.15 3.09
CA HIS A 195 -7.29 37.20 2.35
C HIS A 195 -7.29 38.45 3.21
N ASN A 196 -6.23 39.24 3.10
CA ASN A 196 -6.16 40.52 3.80
C ASN A 196 -5.49 41.58 2.93
N ALA A 197 -5.94 42.82 3.10
CA ALA A 197 -5.40 43.97 2.39
C ALA A 197 -5.34 45.18 3.33
N ILE A 198 -4.38 46.08 3.10
CA ILE A 198 -4.33 47.39 3.74
C ILE A 198 -4.86 48.41 2.72
N ILE A 199 -5.73 49.30 3.16
CA ILE A 199 -6.38 50.31 2.32
C ILE A 199 -6.29 51.70 2.95
N GLY A 200 -6.53 52.72 2.13
CA GLY A 200 -6.41 54.13 2.47
C GLY A 200 -5.21 54.74 1.79
N ASP A 201 -5.47 55.75 0.96
CA ASP A 201 -4.48 56.51 0.19
C ASP A 201 -4.64 58.03 0.39
N GLY A 202 -5.62 58.46 1.18
CA GLY A 202 -5.97 59.85 1.41
C GLY A 202 -6.76 60.52 0.29
N ALA A 203 -7.14 59.79 -0.77
CA ALA A 203 -7.80 60.37 -1.95
C ALA A 203 -9.01 59.58 -2.44
N ALA A 204 -8.92 58.25 -2.54
CA ALA A 204 -10.01 57.42 -3.03
C ALA A 204 -11.07 57.16 -1.96
N THR A 205 -12.33 57.12 -2.39
CA THR A 205 -13.48 56.73 -1.57
C THR A 205 -13.97 55.31 -1.91
N SER A 206 -13.34 54.64 -2.88
CA SER A 206 -13.69 53.30 -3.34
C SER A 206 -12.44 52.45 -3.50
N TYR A 207 -12.42 51.28 -2.89
CA TYR A 207 -11.30 50.34 -2.95
C TYR A 207 -11.77 48.94 -3.35
N THR A 208 -11.26 48.41 -4.46
CA THR A 208 -11.50 47.02 -4.86
C THR A 208 -10.43 46.12 -4.25
N VAL A 209 -10.85 45.08 -3.52
CA VAL A 209 -9.99 44.08 -2.90
C VAL A 209 -10.25 42.72 -3.56
N THR A 210 -9.23 42.21 -4.26
CA THR A 210 -9.29 40.93 -4.99
C THR A 210 -8.85 39.77 -4.10
N HIS A 211 -9.76 38.84 -3.79
CA HIS A 211 -9.52 37.70 -2.90
C HIS A 211 -9.41 36.34 -3.60
N ASN A 212 -9.81 36.21 -4.87
CA ASN A 212 -9.68 34.98 -5.69
C ASN A 212 -10.29 33.70 -5.07
N PHE A 213 -11.34 33.81 -4.25
CA PHE A 213 -11.97 32.65 -3.62
C PHE A 213 -12.96 31.90 -4.51
N ASN A 214 -13.22 32.42 -5.72
CA ASN A 214 -14.22 31.89 -6.64
C ASN A 214 -15.61 31.69 -6.00
N THR A 215 -15.97 32.57 -5.06
CA THR A 215 -17.28 32.63 -4.42
C THR A 215 -17.59 34.04 -3.95
N ARG A 216 -18.88 34.43 -3.97
CA ARG A 216 -19.36 35.67 -3.34
C ARG A 216 -19.70 35.49 -1.85
N ASP A 217 -19.77 34.25 -1.39
CA ASP A 217 -20.09 33.92 0.00
C ASP A 217 -18.85 34.15 0.86
N VAL A 218 -18.59 35.43 1.12
CA VAL A 218 -17.44 35.91 1.88
C VAL A 218 -17.90 36.75 3.06
N GLU A 219 -17.25 36.52 4.20
CA GLU A 219 -17.32 37.39 5.36
C GLU A 219 -16.21 38.43 5.23
N VAL A 220 -16.57 39.71 5.32
CA VAL A 220 -15.65 40.83 5.18
C VAL A 220 -15.71 41.65 6.46
N GLU A 221 -14.54 41.89 7.04
CA GLU A 221 -14.39 42.74 8.21
C GLU A 221 -13.33 43.79 7.92
N VAL A 222 -13.64 45.04 8.27
CA VAL A 222 -12.72 46.18 8.12
C VAL A 222 -12.45 46.73 9.51
N TYR A 223 -11.19 46.92 9.87
CA TYR A 223 -10.80 47.44 11.18
C TYR A 223 -9.65 48.42 11.05
N ARG A 224 -9.48 49.30 12.05
CA ARG A 224 -8.39 50.28 12.06
C ARG A 224 -7.03 49.59 12.04
N ASN A 225 -6.11 50.09 11.21
CA ASN A 225 -4.75 49.56 11.09
C ASN A 225 -3.77 50.22 12.09
N SER A 226 -4.30 50.98 13.05
CA SER A 226 -3.57 51.57 14.16
C SER A 226 -4.52 51.83 15.33
N GLY A 227 -3.97 52.11 16.52
CA GLY A 227 -4.77 52.36 17.72
C GLY A 227 -5.42 51.08 18.25
N ASN A 228 -6.75 51.10 18.42
CA ASN A 228 -7.51 50.05 19.11
C ASN A 228 -7.90 48.85 18.24
N TYR A 229 -7.61 48.88 16.92
CA TYR A 229 -7.96 47.82 15.97
C TYR A 229 -9.44 47.41 16.00
N ASP A 230 -10.34 48.36 16.26
CA ASP A 230 -11.77 48.11 16.30
C ASP A 230 -12.39 48.04 14.90
N THR A 231 -13.42 47.23 14.79
CA THR A 231 -14.18 47.01 13.56
C THR A 231 -14.96 48.27 13.19
N VAL A 232 -14.82 48.66 11.92
CA VAL A 232 -15.48 49.81 11.32
C VAL A 232 -16.50 49.31 10.31
N LEU A 233 -17.74 49.79 10.45
CA LEU A 233 -18.77 49.51 9.48
C LEU A 233 -18.49 50.27 8.19
N VAL A 234 -18.36 49.53 7.09
CA VAL A 234 -18.13 50.06 5.74
C VAL A 234 -19.14 49.42 4.81
N ASN A 235 -19.55 50.11 3.75
CA ASN A 235 -20.38 49.50 2.74
C ASN A 235 -19.54 48.53 1.89
N VAL A 236 -19.91 47.24 1.92
CA VAL A 236 -19.22 46.15 1.22
C VAL A 236 -20.07 45.66 0.06
N GLN A 237 -19.56 45.81 -1.17
CA GLN A 237 -20.17 45.27 -2.38
C GLN A 237 -19.40 44.03 -2.87
N ARG A 238 -20.09 42.90 -3.04
CA ARG A 238 -19.51 41.64 -3.56
C ARG A 238 -19.55 41.63 -5.10
N THR A 239 -18.72 42.47 -5.70
CA THR A 239 -18.79 42.82 -7.12
C THR A 239 -18.53 41.61 -8.04
N SER A 240 -17.66 40.67 -7.65
CA SER A 240 -17.44 39.41 -8.38
C SER A 240 -17.24 38.22 -7.45
N VAL A 241 -17.08 37.02 -8.00
CA VAL A 241 -16.69 35.82 -7.25
C VAL A 241 -15.24 35.87 -6.74
N ASN A 242 -14.44 36.85 -7.19
CA ASN A 242 -13.02 36.98 -6.84
C ASN A 242 -12.68 38.34 -6.22
N ALA A 243 -13.64 39.25 -6.04
CA ALA A 243 -13.38 40.57 -5.51
C ALA A 243 -14.59 41.21 -4.81
N ILE A 244 -14.27 42.06 -3.84
CA ILE A 244 -15.21 42.96 -3.17
C ILE A 244 -14.80 44.41 -3.39
N THR A 245 -15.74 45.34 -3.26
CA THR A 245 -15.48 46.79 -3.31
C THR A 245 -15.97 47.42 -2.01
N LEU A 246 -15.12 48.21 -1.38
CA LEU A 246 -15.39 48.95 -0.15
C LEU A 246 -15.61 50.42 -0.49
N LEU A 247 -16.70 50.99 0.02
CA LEU A 247 -17.10 52.37 -0.24
C LEU A 247 -17.09 53.18 1.06
N PHE A 248 -16.49 54.37 1.01
CA PHE A 248 -16.35 55.31 2.12
C PHE A 248 -16.94 56.67 1.74
N ASP A 249 -17.57 57.35 2.70
CA ASP A 249 -18.07 58.72 2.48
C ASP A 249 -16.95 59.76 2.46
N VAL A 250 -15.83 59.47 3.13
CA VAL A 250 -14.63 60.31 3.20
C VAL A 250 -13.42 59.43 2.91
N ALA A 251 -12.50 59.94 2.09
CA ALA A 251 -11.28 59.22 1.72
C ALA A 251 -10.47 58.86 2.98
N PRO A 252 -10.25 57.56 3.27
CA PRO A 252 -9.41 57.13 4.38
C PRO A 252 -7.98 57.63 4.21
N THR A 253 -7.35 58.07 5.30
CA THR A 253 -5.93 58.44 5.28
C THR A 253 -5.03 57.26 4.89
N SER A 254 -3.78 57.55 4.52
CA SER A 254 -2.82 56.52 4.11
C SER A 254 -2.76 55.34 5.10
N ASN A 255 -3.00 54.13 4.60
CA ASN A 255 -2.99 52.87 5.35
C ASN A 255 -3.90 52.85 6.60
N ALA A 256 -5.01 53.59 6.60
CA ALA A 256 -5.89 53.73 7.75
C ALA A 256 -6.56 52.43 8.20
N PHE A 257 -6.89 51.52 7.27
CA PHE A 257 -7.68 50.33 7.56
C PHE A 257 -7.05 49.05 7.02
N ARG A 258 -7.30 47.96 7.74
CA ARG A 258 -7.02 46.59 7.30
C ARG A 258 -8.34 45.88 7.04
N VAL A 259 -8.38 45.13 5.94
CA VAL A 259 -9.52 44.35 5.48
C VAL A 259 -9.17 42.88 5.67
N MET A 260 -10.05 42.12 6.30
CA MET A 260 -10.01 40.66 6.36
C MET A 260 -11.19 40.11 5.57
N ILE A 261 -10.91 39.15 4.69
CA ILE A 261 -11.91 38.46 3.88
C ILE A 261 -11.73 36.96 4.14
N LYS A 262 -12.79 36.26 4.51
CA LYS A 262 -12.80 34.79 4.60
C LYS A 262 -13.96 34.17 3.85
N ALA A 263 -13.77 32.96 3.32
CA ALA A 263 -14.75 32.20 2.54
C ALA A 263 -14.83 30.73 2.98
#